data_AF-A0A1H3WGZ9-F1
#
_entry.id   AF-A0A1H3WGZ9-F1
#
_cell.length_a   1.000
_cell.length_b   1.000
_cell.length_c   1.000
_cell.angle_alpha   90.00
_cell.angle_beta   90.00
_cell.angle_gamma   90.00
#
_symmetry.space_group_name_H-M   'P 1'
#
loop_
_entity.id
_entity.type
_entity.pdbx_description
1 polymer ?
#
loop_
_entity_poly.entity_id
_entity_poly.type
_entity_poly.pdbx_seq_one_letter_code
_entity_poly.pdbx_strand_id
1 'polypeptide(L)'
;MLPADLMISNNPMQTLATLLIGFSVFSALLLALTHFRYKNYQGHTLAQAMGIILLLTLSSLQLAHFAYLQNTVDVIHSPYYAVLLFAVAPAFYLFSKPLLQPFSVTSPRQLLHLLPILLAPLLPYTLALPLAFAVGTGYLLWLARSLYALRAQRSRFQLELMLLGGVFVIAIAVLILGLSLPLLTEKWFFSLYASAIGCAFLLTQLVLNVTPQLSTDVSEAAAETYAVSTLNNVNCDAALAELEACMQEEELFRRPDLDLPTLAAHIGLSSHQLSELINTRLGKGFSRYVREFRVEAAEDMLQEEPSASVLSVGMSVGFTSQSTFYEAFRELTGMTPGQFRKIHALSAPQ
;
A
#
# COMPACT_ATOMS: atom_id res chain seq x y z
N MET A 1 -12.08 -50.28 39.46
CA MET A 1 -10.95 -49.72 38.69
C MET A 1 -11.54 -48.92 37.55
N LEU A 2 -11.65 -47.60 37.73
CA LEU A 2 -11.94 -46.68 36.62
C LEU A 2 -10.65 -46.56 35.78
N PRO A 3 -10.73 -46.54 34.44
CA PRO A 3 -9.54 -46.45 33.59
C PRO A 3 -8.82 -45.13 33.86
N ALA A 4 -7.50 -45.22 34.05
CA ALA A 4 -6.61 -44.09 34.31
C ALA A 4 -6.49 -43.13 33.10
N ASP A 5 -7.13 -43.45 31.98
CA ASP A 5 -7.05 -42.73 30.70
C ASP A 5 -7.96 -41.48 30.63
N LEU A 6 -8.73 -41.20 31.69
CA LEU A 6 -9.58 -40.00 31.80
C LEU A 6 -9.00 -38.88 32.67
N MET A 7 -7.76 -39.05 33.13
CA MET A 7 -7.00 -37.93 33.69
C MET A 7 -6.46 -37.10 32.51
N ILE A 8 -7.29 -36.18 32.02
CA ILE A 8 -6.81 -35.05 31.21
C ILE A 8 -5.74 -34.38 32.06
N SER A 9 -4.46 -34.68 31.81
CA SER A 9 -3.37 -33.91 32.39
C SER A 9 -3.46 -32.54 31.73
N ASN A 10 -4.25 -31.65 32.34
CA ASN A 10 -4.43 -30.28 31.88
C ASN A 10 -3.07 -29.58 31.98
N ASN A 11 -2.29 -29.66 30.92
CA ASN A 11 -1.06 -28.91 30.82
C ASN A 11 -1.46 -27.43 30.73
N PRO A 12 -1.14 -26.59 31.73
CA PRO A 12 -1.61 -25.20 31.76
C PRO A 12 -1.20 -24.41 30.51
N MET A 13 -0.08 -24.79 29.88
CA MET A 13 0.38 -24.19 28.63
C MET A 13 -0.56 -24.51 27.45
N GLN A 14 -1.05 -25.76 27.36
CA GLN A 14 -2.00 -26.16 26.31
C GLN A 14 -3.36 -25.48 26.52
N THR A 15 -3.79 -25.35 27.77
CA THR A 15 -5.02 -24.62 28.10
C THR A 15 -4.91 -23.15 27.70
N LEU A 16 -3.80 -22.48 28.03
CA LEU A 16 -3.55 -21.10 27.62
C LEU A 16 -3.52 -20.96 26.10
N ALA A 17 -2.79 -21.83 25.41
CA ALA A 17 -2.72 -21.84 23.95
C ALA A 17 -4.10 -22.00 23.32
N THR A 18 -4.94 -22.90 23.85
CA THR A 18 -6.30 -23.13 23.35
C THR A 18 -7.19 -21.89 23.51
N LEU A 19 -7.10 -21.19 24.64
CA LEU A 19 -7.83 -19.94 24.84
C LEU A 19 -7.36 -18.86 23.86
N LEU A 20 -6.05 -18.72 23.67
CA LEU A 20 -5.45 -17.76 22.75
C LEU A 20 -5.76 -18.06 21.27
N ILE A 21 -5.84 -19.33 20.89
CA ILE A 21 -6.35 -19.77 19.58
C ILE A 21 -7.76 -19.23 19.37
N GLY A 22 -8.69 -19.53 20.29
CA GLY A 22 -10.08 -19.10 20.17
C GLY A 22 -10.21 -17.57 20.08
N PHE A 23 -9.47 -16.86 20.94
CA PHE A 23 -9.38 -15.40 20.88
C PHE A 23 -8.87 -14.90 19.52
N SER A 24 -7.80 -15.49 18.99
CA SER A 24 -7.20 -15.04 17.72
C SER A 24 -8.12 -15.21 16.52
N VAL A 25 -8.84 -16.34 16.41
CA VAL A 25 -9.79 -16.59 15.32
C VAL A 25 -10.96 -15.62 15.39
N PHE A 26 -11.50 -15.39 16.60
CA PHE A 26 -12.55 -14.38 16.80
C PHE A 26 -12.06 -12.96 16.48
N SER A 27 -10.86 -12.60 16.95
CA SER A 27 -10.23 -11.30 16.71
C SER A 27 -9.99 -11.06 15.22
N ALA A 28 -9.54 -12.08 14.49
CA ALA A 28 -9.37 -12.00 13.04
C ALA A 28 -10.68 -11.71 12.31
N LEU A 29 -11.77 -12.39 12.67
CA LEU A 29 -13.09 -12.11 12.11
C LEU A 29 -13.53 -10.67 12.43
N LEU A 30 -13.36 -10.23 13.67
CA LEU A 30 -13.72 -8.87 14.09
C LEU A 30 -12.93 -7.81 13.29
N LEU A 31 -11.63 -7.99 13.11
CA LEU A 31 -10.77 -7.09 12.33
C LEU A 31 -11.17 -7.07 10.86
N ALA A 32 -11.46 -8.24 10.27
CA ALA A 32 -11.91 -8.34 8.88
C ALA A 32 -13.21 -7.55 8.65
N LEU A 33 -14.16 -7.59 9.60
CA LEU A 33 -15.45 -6.91 9.50
C LEU A 33 -15.38 -5.41 9.81
N THR A 34 -14.54 -5.00 10.75
CA THR A 34 -14.51 -3.63 11.28
C THR A 34 -13.41 -2.77 10.66
N HIS A 35 -12.18 -3.30 10.57
CA HIS A 35 -11.00 -2.54 10.19
C HIS A 35 -10.74 -2.58 8.67
N PHE A 36 -10.90 -3.75 8.04
CA PHE A 36 -10.69 -3.94 6.59
C PHE A 36 -11.89 -3.55 5.72
N ARG A 37 -12.61 -2.49 6.10
CA ARG A 37 -13.71 -1.93 5.30
C ARG A 37 -13.17 -1.08 4.16
N TYR A 38 -13.86 -1.10 3.01
CA TYR A 38 -13.44 -0.36 1.80
C TYR A 38 -13.15 1.12 2.04
N LYS A 39 -13.94 1.77 2.91
CA LYS A 39 -13.76 3.19 3.26
C LYS A 39 -12.40 3.50 3.90
N ASN A 40 -11.79 2.55 4.60
CA ASN A 40 -10.52 2.75 5.31
C ASN A 40 -9.29 2.54 4.39
N TYR A 41 -9.49 2.04 3.17
CA TYR A 41 -8.43 1.69 2.23
C TYR A 41 -8.71 2.23 0.82
N GLN A 42 -9.38 3.39 0.71
CA GLN A 42 -9.63 4.03 -0.58
C GLN A 42 -8.29 4.29 -1.30
N GLY A 43 -8.16 3.82 -2.54
CA GLY A 43 -6.90 3.87 -3.31
C GLY A 43 -5.93 2.70 -3.06
N HIS A 44 -6.17 1.83 -2.06
CA HIS A 44 -5.29 0.72 -1.68
C HIS A 44 -6.03 -0.64 -1.62
N THR A 45 -6.78 -0.99 -2.67
CA THR A 45 -7.59 -2.22 -2.72
C THR A 45 -6.76 -3.50 -2.58
N LEU A 46 -5.54 -3.52 -3.13
CA LEU A 46 -4.61 -4.65 -2.96
C LEU A 46 -4.24 -4.85 -1.49
N ALA A 47 -3.90 -3.77 -0.78
CA ALA A 47 -3.55 -3.85 0.64
C ALA A 47 -4.71 -4.42 1.46
N GLN A 48 -5.92 -3.92 1.21
CA GLN A 48 -7.14 -4.42 1.85
C GLN A 48 -7.31 -5.94 1.64
N ALA A 49 -7.22 -6.41 0.38
CA ALA A 49 -7.37 -7.82 0.05
C ALA A 49 -6.29 -8.68 0.72
N MET A 50 -5.03 -8.23 0.70
CA MET A 50 -3.91 -8.95 1.29
C MET A 50 -3.99 -8.99 2.83
N GLY A 51 -4.52 -7.93 3.46
CA GLY A 51 -4.80 -7.94 4.90
C GLY A 51 -5.86 -8.97 5.29
N ILE A 52 -6.94 -9.10 4.50
CA ILE A 52 -7.94 -10.16 4.70
C ILE A 52 -7.31 -11.55 4.51
N ILE A 53 -6.50 -11.74 3.46
CA ILE A 53 -5.79 -13.01 3.23
C ILE A 53 -4.86 -13.34 4.39
N LEU A 54 -4.13 -12.36 4.93
CA LEU A 54 -3.28 -12.53 6.10
C LEU A 54 -4.09 -13.01 7.32
N LEU A 55 -5.23 -12.38 7.60
CA LEU A 55 -6.11 -12.77 8.71
C LEU A 55 -6.66 -14.19 8.55
N LEU A 56 -7.07 -14.56 7.33
CA LEU A 56 -7.54 -15.91 7.01
C LEU A 56 -6.43 -16.96 7.14
N THR A 57 -5.22 -16.62 6.69
CA THR A 57 -4.04 -17.50 6.78
C THR A 57 -3.68 -17.75 8.25
N LEU A 58 -3.58 -16.70 9.07
CA LEU A 58 -3.27 -16.82 10.50
C LEU A 58 -4.37 -17.56 11.27
N SER A 59 -5.64 -17.33 10.93
CA SER A 59 -6.77 -18.07 11.53
C SER A 59 -6.71 -19.56 11.18
N SER A 60 -6.38 -19.88 9.92
CA SER A 60 -6.21 -21.27 9.47
C SER A 60 -5.05 -21.96 10.18
N LEU A 61 -3.96 -21.23 10.42
CA LEU A 61 -2.81 -21.73 11.17
C LEU A 61 -3.17 -22.04 12.63
N GLN A 62 -3.94 -21.15 13.29
CA GLN A 62 -4.44 -21.35 14.65
C GLN A 62 -5.40 -22.54 14.75
N LEU A 63 -6.28 -22.73 13.76
CA LEU A 63 -7.15 -23.91 13.69
C LEU A 63 -6.36 -25.20 13.46
N ALA A 64 -5.28 -25.17 12.67
CA ALA A 64 -4.37 -26.31 12.52
C ALA A 64 -3.65 -26.65 13.83
N HIS A 65 -3.18 -25.64 14.57
CA HIS A 65 -2.60 -25.85 15.92
C HIS A 65 -3.62 -26.44 16.88
N PHE A 66 -4.86 -25.95 16.88
CA PHE A 66 -5.93 -26.51 17.70
C PHE A 66 -6.19 -27.99 17.41
N ALA A 67 -6.35 -28.35 16.12
CA ALA A 67 -6.60 -29.72 15.71
C ALA A 67 -5.47 -30.66 16.18
N TYR A 68 -4.22 -30.22 16.02
CA TYR A 68 -3.07 -30.98 16.48
C TYR A 68 -3.00 -31.11 18.01
N LEU A 69 -3.19 -30.02 18.76
CA LEU A 69 -3.12 -30.03 20.23
C LEU A 69 -4.21 -30.92 20.85
N GLN A 70 -5.40 -30.93 20.24
CA GLN A 70 -6.51 -31.80 20.65
C GLN A 70 -6.41 -33.24 20.12
N ASN A 71 -5.33 -33.57 19.39
CA ASN A 71 -5.08 -34.89 18.80
C ASN A 71 -6.22 -35.36 17.89
N THR A 72 -6.90 -34.43 17.21
CA THR A 72 -8.02 -34.77 16.32
C THR A 72 -7.52 -35.15 14.93
N VAL A 73 -6.62 -34.35 14.36
CA VAL A 73 -6.03 -34.55 13.03
C VAL A 73 -4.59 -34.05 13.03
N ASP A 74 -3.69 -34.82 12.42
CA ASP A 74 -2.30 -34.40 12.21
C ASP A 74 -2.16 -33.46 11.00
N VAL A 75 -2.59 -32.21 11.19
CA VAL A 75 -2.55 -31.18 10.14
C VAL A 75 -1.16 -30.57 9.99
N ILE A 76 -0.34 -30.55 11.04
CA ILE A 76 0.96 -29.86 11.05
C ILE A 76 2.00 -30.49 10.13
N HIS A 77 1.89 -31.81 9.88
CA HIS A 77 2.77 -32.55 8.97
C HIS A 77 2.27 -32.53 7.51
N SER A 78 1.17 -31.85 7.24
CA SER A 78 0.59 -31.76 5.89
C SER A 78 1.29 -30.71 5.02
N PRO A 79 1.32 -30.88 3.69
CA PRO A 79 1.82 -29.84 2.77
C PRO A 79 0.97 -28.57 2.83
N TYR A 80 -0.30 -28.69 3.21
CA TYR A 80 -1.19 -27.55 3.43
C TYR A 80 -0.68 -26.63 4.55
N TYR A 81 -0.19 -27.19 5.64
CA TYR A 81 0.38 -26.41 6.74
C TYR A 81 1.63 -25.65 6.31
N ALA A 82 2.49 -26.25 5.49
CA ALA A 82 3.65 -25.57 4.90
C ALA A 82 3.22 -24.37 4.04
N VAL A 83 2.20 -24.53 3.19
CA VAL A 83 1.64 -23.42 2.39
C VAL A 83 1.17 -22.27 3.28
N LEU A 84 0.46 -22.57 4.38
CA LEU A 84 0.01 -21.54 5.34
C LEU A 84 1.19 -20.79 5.96
N LEU A 85 2.24 -21.50 6.41
CA LEU A 85 3.43 -20.88 6.99
C LEU A 85 4.10 -19.88 6.04
N PHE A 86 4.31 -20.29 4.78
CA PHE A 86 4.97 -19.44 3.78
C PHE A 86 4.07 -18.34 3.24
N ALA A 87 2.74 -18.42 3.39
CA ALA A 87 1.82 -17.38 2.95
C ALA A 87 1.78 -16.16 3.88
N VAL A 88 2.10 -16.31 5.18
CA VAL A 88 2.02 -15.22 6.18
C VAL A 88 2.89 -14.02 5.79
N ALA A 89 4.19 -14.25 5.51
CA ALA A 89 5.12 -13.14 5.31
C ALA A 89 4.88 -12.35 3.98
N PRO A 90 4.64 -13.01 2.82
CA PRO A 90 4.23 -12.33 1.60
C PRO A 90 2.90 -11.58 1.75
N ALA A 91 1.88 -12.17 2.39
CA ALA A 91 0.60 -11.50 2.61
C ALA A 91 0.77 -10.24 3.47
N PHE A 92 1.55 -10.33 4.55
CA PHE A 92 1.88 -9.17 5.39
C PHE A 92 2.66 -8.08 4.63
N TYR A 93 3.63 -8.46 3.79
CA TYR A 93 4.38 -7.53 2.96
C TYR A 93 3.49 -6.80 1.95
N LEU A 94 2.65 -7.54 1.22
CA LEU A 94 1.76 -6.95 0.21
C LEU A 94 0.63 -6.14 0.84
N PHE A 95 0.27 -6.42 2.10
CA PHE A 95 -0.59 -5.57 2.92
C PHE A 95 0.11 -4.25 3.29
N SER A 96 1.33 -4.31 3.83
CA SER A 96 2.03 -3.14 4.40
C SER A 96 2.72 -2.25 3.37
N LYS A 97 3.20 -2.80 2.25
CA LYS A 97 3.95 -2.06 1.23
C LYS A 97 3.20 -0.87 0.65
N PRO A 98 1.94 -0.98 0.19
CA PRO A 98 1.24 0.17 -0.38
C PRO A 98 1.02 1.30 0.63
N LEU A 99 0.92 0.95 1.92
CA LEU A 99 0.81 1.93 3.01
C LEU A 99 2.15 2.61 3.29
N LEU A 100 3.26 1.88 3.23
CA LEU A 100 4.60 2.43 3.49
C LEU A 100 5.26 3.08 2.27
N GLN A 101 4.73 2.82 1.07
CA GLN A 101 5.25 3.29 -0.22
C GLN A 101 4.11 3.63 -1.19
N PRO A 102 3.33 4.70 -0.91
CA PRO A 102 2.10 5.01 -1.63
C PRO A 102 2.30 5.29 -3.13
N PHE A 103 3.50 5.74 -3.52
CA PHE A 103 3.84 6.04 -4.93
C PHE A 103 4.57 4.90 -5.65
N SER A 104 4.69 3.72 -5.04
CA SER A 104 5.40 2.60 -5.68
C SER A 104 4.56 1.94 -6.78
N VAL A 105 5.13 1.83 -7.99
CA VAL A 105 4.48 1.13 -9.10
C VAL A 105 4.49 -0.37 -8.86
N THR A 106 3.37 -1.04 -9.14
CA THR A 106 3.28 -2.50 -9.10
C THR A 106 4.13 -3.10 -10.22
N SER A 107 5.14 -3.88 -9.84
CA SER A 107 6.05 -4.56 -10.77
C SER A 107 5.69 -6.04 -10.85
N PRO A 108 5.78 -6.68 -12.04
CA PRO A 108 5.64 -8.13 -12.18
C PRO A 108 6.57 -8.94 -11.27
N ARG A 109 7.71 -8.35 -10.85
CA ARG A 109 8.64 -8.99 -9.90
C ARG A 109 8.01 -9.29 -8.55
N GLN A 110 6.90 -8.66 -8.19
CA GLN A 110 6.16 -8.98 -6.97
C GLN A 110 5.63 -10.42 -6.96
N LEU A 111 5.44 -11.04 -8.12
CA LEU A 111 5.08 -12.46 -8.23
C LEU A 111 6.15 -13.39 -7.65
N LEU A 112 7.41 -12.95 -7.54
CA LEU A 112 8.47 -13.73 -6.90
C LEU A 112 8.17 -14.00 -5.41
N HIS A 113 7.37 -13.17 -4.75
CA HIS A 113 6.94 -13.40 -3.38
C HIS A 113 5.97 -14.58 -3.23
N LEU A 114 5.39 -15.09 -4.33
CA LEU A 114 4.60 -16.32 -4.35
C LEU A 114 5.48 -17.58 -4.44
N LEU A 115 6.75 -17.45 -4.83
CA LEU A 115 7.64 -18.59 -5.02
C LEU A 115 7.78 -19.45 -3.75
N PRO A 116 7.98 -18.90 -2.54
CA PRO A 116 8.05 -19.72 -1.33
C PRO A 116 6.76 -20.50 -1.07
N ILE A 117 5.60 -19.93 -1.40
CA ILE A 117 4.29 -20.58 -1.24
C ILE A 117 4.13 -21.73 -2.24
N LEU A 118 4.55 -21.54 -3.49
CA LEU A 118 4.48 -22.56 -4.54
C LEU A 118 5.43 -23.74 -4.28
N LEU A 119 6.60 -23.46 -3.69
CA LEU A 119 7.58 -24.49 -3.34
C LEU A 119 7.27 -25.18 -2.01
N ALA A 120 6.44 -24.59 -1.14
CA ALA A 120 6.15 -25.09 0.20
C ALA A 120 5.68 -26.56 0.24
N PRO A 121 4.79 -27.05 -0.65
CA PRO A 121 4.35 -28.45 -0.63
C PRO A 121 5.46 -29.48 -0.88
N LEU A 122 6.60 -29.05 -1.44
CA LEU A 122 7.73 -29.92 -1.77
C LEU A 122 8.71 -30.06 -0.59
N LEU A 123 8.56 -29.24 0.46
CA LEU A 123 9.46 -29.22 1.60
C LEU A 123 8.98 -30.15 2.72
N PRO A 124 9.86 -30.98 3.31
CA PRO A 124 9.53 -31.69 4.53
C PRO A 124 9.31 -30.69 5.68
N TYR A 125 8.40 -31.01 6.60
CA TYR A 125 7.97 -30.07 7.65
C TYR A 125 9.13 -29.56 8.52
N THR A 126 10.13 -30.43 8.78
CA THR A 126 11.34 -30.11 9.56
C THR A 126 12.17 -28.99 8.94
N LEU A 127 12.13 -28.85 7.61
CA LEU A 127 12.77 -27.76 6.88
C LEU A 127 11.83 -26.59 6.63
N ALA A 128 10.55 -26.86 6.32
CA ALA A 128 9.56 -25.84 5.99
C ALA A 128 9.41 -24.80 7.11
N LEU A 129 9.33 -25.26 8.36
CA LEU A 129 9.12 -24.40 9.52
C LEU A 129 10.27 -23.40 9.78
N PRO A 130 11.54 -23.82 9.95
CA PRO A 130 12.64 -22.88 10.13
C PRO A 130 12.87 -21.99 8.91
N LEU A 131 12.67 -22.51 7.68
CA LEU A 131 12.77 -21.70 6.47
C LEU A 131 11.69 -20.61 6.40
N ALA A 132 10.44 -20.92 6.78
CA ALA A 132 9.37 -19.93 6.83
C ALA A 132 9.69 -18.79 7.80
N PHE A 133 10.28 -19.09 8.97
CA PHE A 133 10.74 -18.06 9.91
C PHE A 133 11.93 -17.25 9.38
N ALA A 134 12.88 -17.89 8.69
CA ALA A 134 13.99 -17.19 8.06
C ALA A 134 13.50 -16.22 6.98
N VAL A 135 12.58 -16.66 6.12
CA VAL A 135 11.92 -15.80 5.11
C VAL A 135 11.16 -14.66 5.79
N GLY A 136 10.37 -14.96 6.83
CA GLY A 136 9.63 -13.97 7.61
C GLY A 136 10.55 -12.92 8.24
N THR A 137 11.73 -13.31 8.70
CA THR A 137 12.74 -12.39 9.25
C THR A 137 13.20 -11.37 8.22
N GLY A 138 13.39 -11.76 6.96
CA GLY A 138 13.74 -10.83 5.88
C GLY A 138 12.68 -9.75 5.67
N TYR A 139 11.40 -10.14 5.66
CA TYR A 139 10.27 -9.19 5.57
C TYR A 139 10.16 -8.29 6.80
N LEU A 140 10.42 -8.84 7.98
CA LEU A 140 10.42 -8.08 9.23
C LEU A 140 11.54 -7.03 9.25
N LEU A 141 12.75 -7.38 8.79
CA LEU A 141 13.86 -6.42 8.66
C LEU A 141 13.54 -5.31 7.66
N TRP A 142 12.91 -5.65 6.53
CA TRP A 142 12.40 -4.65 5.60
C TRP A 142 11.39 -3.71 6.28
N LEU A 143 10.42 -4.25 7.02
CA LEU A 143 9.43 -3.47 7.75
C LEU A 143 10.10 -2.54 8.78
N ALA A 144 11.03 -3.07 9.58
CA ALA A 144 11.77 -2.32 10.59
C ALA A 144 12.50 -1.12 9.97
N ARG A 145 13.21 -1.35 8.85
CA ARG A 145 13.92 -0.30 8.12
C ARG A 145 12.95 0.76 7.59
N SER A 146 11.82 0.35 7.01
CA SER A 146 10.79 1.27 6.50
C SER A 146 10.21 2.15 7.61
N LEU A 147 9.81 1.57 8.73
CA LEU A 147 9.25 2.30 9.87
C LEU A 147 10.27 3.23 10.54
N TYR A 148 11.53 2.79 10.63
CA TYR A 148 12.62 3.61 11.16
C TYR A 148 12.88 4.84 10.28
N ALA A 149 12.70 4.75 8.96
CA ALA A 149 12.82 5.90 8.08
C ALA A 149 11.75 6.97 8.35
N LEU A 150 10.55 6.55 8.76
CA LEU A 150 9.42 7.45 9.07
C LEU A 150 9.54 8.15 10.43
N ARG A 151 10.49 7.73 11.29
CA ARG A 151 10.57 8.17 12.69
C ARG A 151 10.81 9.67 12.89
N ALA A 152 11.38 10.34 11.88
CA ALA A 152 11.85 11.72 12.00
C ALA A 152 10.72 12.75 11.81
N GLN A 153 9.54 12.34 11.36
CA GLN A 153 8.52 13.28 10.86
C GLN A 153 7.37 13.60 11.85
N ARG A 154 7.20 12.86 12.96
CA ARG A 154 6.05 13.09 13.86
C ARG A 154 6.39 12.98 15.34
N SER A 155 5.87 13.92 16.15
CA SER A 155 6.05 13.98 17.61
C SER A 155 5.29 12.91 18.39
N ARG A 156 4.17 12.40 17.86
CA ARG A 156 3.39 11.26 18.42
C ARG A 156 3.93 9.87 18.04
N PHE A 157 4.92 9.81 17.14
CA PHE A 157 5.45 8.56 16.61
C PHE A 157 6.14 7.69 17.65
N GLN A 158 6.57 8.25 18.79
CA GLN A 158 7.25 7.46 19.83
C GLN A 158 6.35 6.39 20.44
N LEU A 159 5.06 6.70 20.68
CA LEU A 159 4.11 5.72 21.22
C LEU A 159 3.79 4.64 20.18
N GLU A 160 3.53 5.04 18.94
CA GLU A 160 3.27 4.14 17.82
C GLU A 160 4.45 3.20 17.58
N LEU A 161 5.67 3.73 17.57
CA LEU A 161 6.89 2.95 17.40
C LEU A 161 7.18 2.05 18.60
N MET A 162 6.83 2.46 19.83
CA MET A 162 6.94 1.61 21.02
C MET A 162 5.96 0.43 20.96
N LEU A 163 4.69 0.68 20.60
CA LEU A 163 3.68 -0.36 20.44
C LEU A 163 4.04 -1.32 19.28
N LEU A 164 4.58 -0.78 18.19
CA LEU A 164 5.08 -1.56 17.06
C LEU A 164 6.36 -2.33 17.40
N GLY A 165 7.18 -1.80 18.31
CA GLY A 165 8.29 -2.49 18.97
C GLY A 165 7.86 -3.81 19.61
N GLY A 166 6.65 -3.87 20.18
CA GLY A 166 6.07 -5.10 20.70
C GLY A 166 5.90 -6.19 19.64
N VAL A 167 5.54 -5.85 18.40
CA VAL A 167 5.43 -6.80 17.28
C VAL A 167 6.80 -7.40 16.97
N PHE A 168 7.87 -6.58 16.99
CA PHE A 168 9.23 -7.06 16.79
C PHE A 168 9.70 -7.98 17.92
N VAL A 169 9.34 -7.70 19.18
CA VAL A 169 9.65 -8.58 20.31
C VAL A 169 8.99 -9.95 20.12
N ILE A 170 7.70 -9.98 19.75
CA ILE A 170 6.99 -11.23 19.49
C ILE A 170 7.63 -11.98 18.30
N ALA A 171 7.98 -11.26 17.23
CA ALA A 171 8.60 -11.87 16.07
C ALA A 171 10.00 -12.47 16.36
N ILE A 172 10.81 -11.79 17.19
CA ILE A 172 12.08 -12.32 17.68
C ILE A 172 11.84 -13.56 18.55
N ALA A 173 10.85 -13.54 19.44
CA ALA A 173 10.49 -14.70 20.25
C ALA A 173 10.06 -15.90 19.39
N VAL A 174 9.28 -15.66 18.31
CA VAL A 174 8.89 -16.70 17.34
C VAL A 174 10.10 -17.23 16.56
N LEU A 175 11.06 -16.38 16.20
CA LEU A 175 12.30 -16.81 15.55
C LEU A 175 13.13 -17.71 16.47
N ILE A 176 13.31 -17.32 17.73
CA ILE A 176 14.01 -18.13 18.75
C ILE A 176 13.27 -19.45 18.95
N LEU A 177 11.94 -19.41 19.04
CA LEU A 177 11.10 -20.59 19.14
C LEU A 177 11.36 -21.53 17.96
N GLY A 178 11.37 -21.02 16.73
CA GLY A 178 11.69 -21.78 15.52
C GLY A 178 13.02 -22.54 15.56
N LEU A 179 14.06 -21.93 16.13
CA LEU A 179 15.37 -22.57 16.32
C LEU A 179 15.36 -23.62 17.43
N SER A 180 14.43 -23.51 18.38
CA SER A 180 14.28 -24.44 19.51
C SER A 180 13.48 -25.71 19.17
N LEU A 181 13.04 -25.90 17.91
CA LEU A 181 12.27 -27.08 17.48
C LEU A 181 12.89 -28.42 17.92
N PRO A 182 14.21 -28.66 17.79
CA PRO A 182 14.82 -29.93 18.23
C PRO A 182 14.91 -30.09 19.76
N LEU A 183 14.73 -29.01 20.52
CA LEU A 183 14.89 -28.96 21.98
C LEU A 183 13.56 -29.16 22.72
N LEU A 184 12.43 -29.00 22.03
CA LEU A 184 11.09 -29.04 22.62
C LEU A 184 10.30 -30.23 22.06
N THR A 185 9.42 -30.80 22.88
CA THR A 185 8.39 -31.70 22.33
C THR A 185 7.44 -30.89 21.43
N GLU A 186 6.93 -31.50 20.38
CA GLU A 186 6.05 -30.82 19.41
C GLU A 186 4.84 -30.14 20.08
N LYS A 187 4.16 -30.79 21.03
CA LYS A 187 3.03 -30.18 21.74
C LYS A 187 3.39 -28.90 22.49
N TRP A 188 4.56 -28.85 23.13
CA TRP A 188 5.05 -27.63 23.79
C TRP A 188 5.39 -26.54 22.77
N PHE A 189 6.08 -26.92 21.68
CA PHE A 189 6.40 -26.00 20.60
C PHE A 189 5.15 -25.35 20.02
N PHE A 190 4.15 -26.14 19.61
CA PHE A 190 2.93 -25.60 18.99
C PHE A 190 2.04 -24.85 20.00
N SER A 191 2.08 -25.20 21.28
CA SER A 191 1.40 -24.40 22.31
C SER A 191 2.02 -23.01 22.44
N LEU A 192 3.35 -22.92 22.47
CA LEU A 192 4.06 -21.63 22.49
C LEU A 192 3.85 -20.84 21.20
N TYR A 193 3.85 -21.52 20.05
CA TYR A 193 3.67 -20.86 18.77
C TYR A 193 2.26 -20.29 18.60
N ALA A 194 1.23 -21.08 18.93
CA ALA A 194 -0.16 -20.62 18.96
C ALA A 194 -0.36 -19.47 19.96
N SER A 195 0.29 -19.53 21.12
CA SER A 195 0.27 -18.47 22.12
C SER A 195 0.91 -17.18 21.60
N ALA A 196 2.03 -17.27 20.89
CA ALA A 196 2.70 -16.10 20.30
C ALA A 196 1.82 -15.41 19.24
N ILE A 197 1.14 -16.18 18.39
CA ILE A 197 0.17 -15.63 17.43
C ILE A 197 -1.01 -14.98 18.18
N GLY A 198 -1.54 -15.62 19.22
CA GLY A 198 -2.60 -15.04 20.05
C GLY A 198 -2.19 -13.72 20.71
N CYS A 199 -0.98 -13.65 21.26
CA CYS A 199 -0.39 -12.42 21.80
C CYS A 199 -0.22 -11.34 20.73
N ALA A 200 0.16 -11.71 19.50
CA ALA A 200 0.22 -10.76 18.39
C ALA A 200 -1.15 -10.17 18.08
N PHE A 201 -2.22 -10.98 18.03
CA PHE A 201 -3.59 -10.49 17.86
C PHE A 201 -4.04 -9.59 19.01
N LEU A 202 -3.69 -9.92 20.25
CA LEU A 202 -3.98 -9.06 21.42
C LEU A 202 -3.29 -7.70 21.27
N LEU A 203 -2.01 -7.72 20.91
CA LEU A 203 -1.24 -6.50 20.69
C LEU A 203 -1.82 -5.68 19.53
N THR A 204 -2.18 -6.29 18.41
CA THR A 204 -2.81 -5.61 17.27
C THR A 204 -4.12 -4.95 17.67
N GLN A 205 -4.97 -5.63 18.45
CA GLN A 205 -6.21 -5.04 18.97
C GLN A 205 -5.94 -3.86 19.91
N LEU A 206 -4.96 -3.99 20.81
CA LEU A 206 -4.56 -2.89 21.71
C LEU A 206 -4.06 -1.68 20.91
N VAL A 207 -3.19 -1.92 19.94
CA VAL A 207 -2.67 -0.88 19.05
C VAL A 207 -3.80 -0.18 18.31
N LEU A 208 -4.72 -0.92 17.69
CA LEU A 208 -5.84 -0.33 16.95
C LEU A 208 -6.89 0.34 17.84
N ASN A 209 -6.99 -0.03 19.11
CA ASN A 209 -7.84 0.67 20.06
C ASN A 209 -7.22 2.03 20.47
N VAL A 210 -5.91 2.05 20.74
CA VAL A 210 -5.19 3.27 21.11
C VAL A 210 -4.98 4.20 19.90
N THR A 211 -4.73 3.62 18.73
CA THR A 211 -4.43 4.31 17.46
C THR A 211 -5.32 3.80 16.32
N PRO A 212 -6.63 4.13 16.32
CA PRO A 212 -7.60 3.57 15.37
C PRO A 212 -7.35 3.95 13.91
N GLN A 213 -6.62 5.05 13.67
CA GLN A 213 -6.27 5.54 12.33
C GLN A 213 -4.83 5.18 11.91
N LEU A 214 -4.17 4.23 12.60
CA LEU A 214 -2.76 3.89 12.37
C LEU A 214 -2.40 3.68 10.89
N SER A 215 -3.21 2.93 10.13
CA SER A 215 -2.94 2.66 8.71
C SER A 215 -2.93 3.92 7.86
N THR A 216 -3.84 4.86 8.14
CA THR A 216 -3.91 6.16 7.47
C THR A 216 -2.73 7.04 7.88
N ASP A 217 -2.47 7.16 9.18
CA ASP A 217 -1.37 7.96 9.72
C ASP A 217 0.00 7.51 9.18
N VAL A 218 0.23 6.19 9.09
CA VAL A 218 1.46 5.62 8.52
C VAL A 218 1.57 5.93 7.03
N SER A 219 0.45 5.87 6.29
CA SER A 219 0.41 6.19 4.86
C SER A 219 0.67 7.67 4.59
N GLU A 220 0.10 8.55 5.39
CA GLU A 220 0.34 10.00 5.31
C GLU A 220 1.80 10.32 5.64
N ALA A 221 2.34 9.78 6.73
CA ALA A 221 3.75 9.97 7.07
C ALA A 221 4.71 9.43 5.99
N ALA A 222 4.36 8.30 5.35
CA ALA A 222 5.13 7.77 4.24
C ALA A 222 5.07 8.67 3.00
N ALA A 223 3.90 9.26 2.71
CA ALA A 223 3.74 10.23 1.64
C ALA A 223 4.52 11.53 1.92
N GLU A 224 4.51 12.03 3.15
CA GLU A 224 5.30 13.20 3.57
C GLU A 224 6.81 12.91 3.51
N THR A 225 7.27 11.74 3.92
CA THR A 225 8.69 11.35 3.81
C THR A 225 9.12 11.26 2.36
N TYR A 226 8.27 10.70 1.51
CA TYR A 226 8.52 10.69 0.08
C TYR A 226 8.59 12.11 -0.48
N ALA A 227 7.61 12.96 -0.18
CA ALA A 227 7.53 14.33 -0.68
C ALA A 227 8.73 15.19 -0.25
N VAL A 228 9.16 15.03 1.00
CA VAL A 228 10.38 15.66 1.49
C VAL A 228 11.60 15.09 0.74
N SER A 229 11.68 13.78 0.53
CA SER A 229 12.86 13.15 -0.09
C SER A 229 13.14 13.56 -1.53
N THR A 230 12.12 13.81 -2.35
CA THR A 230 12.27 14.11 -3.79
C THR A 230 12.44 15.61 -4.03
N LEU A 231 11.73 16.46 -3.29
CA LEU A 231 11.89 17.92 -3.33
C LEU A 231 12.99 18.45 -2.39
N ASN A 232 13.69 17.57 -1.66
CA ASN A 232 14.85 17.98 -0.86
C ASN A 232 15.89 18.68 -1.75
N ASN A 233 16.27 19.91 -1.34
CA ASN A 233 17.13 20.85 -2.07
C ASN A 233 16.50 21.53 -3.31
N VAL A 234 15.21 21.34 -3.58
CA VAL A 234 14.47 22.11 -4.58
C VAL A 234 13.80 23.29 -3.90
N ASN A 235 14.14 24.51 -4.33
CA ASN A 235 13.36 25.69 -3.95
C ASN A 235 12.01 25.64 -4.67
N CYS A 236 10.98 25.16 -3.97
CA CYS A 236 9.65 24.94 -4.53
C CYS A 236 9.04 26.22 -5.09
N ASP A 237 9.23 27.36 -4.42
CA ASP A 237 8.63 28.62 -4.84
C ASP A 237 9.30 29.14 -6.12
N ALA A 238 10.62 29.04 -6.22
CA ALA A 238 11.35 29.39 -7.44
C ALA A 238 10.99 28.45 -8.60
N ALA A 239 10.88 27.14 -8.34
CA ALA A 239 10.51 26.17 -9.37
C ALA A 239 9.06 26.34 -9.86
N LEU A 240 8.13 26.78 -9.00
CA LEU A 240 6.77 27.12 -9.40
C LEU A 240 6.74 28.38 -10.27
N ALA A 241 7.51 29.42 -9.91
CA ALA A 241 7.62 30.62 -10.72
C ALA A 241 8.20 30.32 -12.11
N GLU A 242 9.25 29.49 -12.18
CA GLU A 242 9.84 29.04 -13.44
C GLU A 242 8.84 28.24 -14.29
N LEU A 243 8.10 27.32 -13.65
CA LEU A 243 7.07 26.53 -14.31
C LEU A 243 5.95 27.42 -14.89
N GLU A 244 5.54 28.46 -14.18
CA GLU A 244 4.54 29.41 -14.64
C GLU A 244 5.06 30.27 -15.80
N ALA A 245 6.32 30.74 -15.73
CA ALA A 245 6.98 31.46 -16.82
C ALA A 245 7.06 30.61 -18.11
N CYS A 246 7.44 29.33 -17.98
CA CYS A 246 7.44 28.37 -19.10
C CYS A 246 6.07 28.25 -19.80
N MET A 247 4.98 28.41 -19.04
CA MET A 247 3.63 28.26 -19.58
C MET A 247 3.07 29.59 -20.10
N GLN A 248 3.25 30.70 -19.38
CA GLN A 248 2.67 31.99 -19.74
C GLN A 248 3.55 32.82 -20.68
N GLU A 249 4.87 32.81 -20.50
CA GLU A 249 5.79 33.64 -21.27
C GLU A 249 6.31 32.91 -22.51
N GLU A 250 6.74 31.66 -22.35
CA GLU A 250 7.27 30.85 -23.46
C GLU A 250 6.20 30.08 -24.24
N GLU A 251 4.98 30.02 -23.71
CA GLU A 251 3.86 29.25 -24.26
C GLU A 251 4.23 27.80 -24.62
N LEU A 252 5.10 27.14 -23.82
CA LEU A 252 5.58 25.79 -24.13
C LEU A 252 4.44 24.77 -24.30
N PHE A 253 3.28 25.03 -23.70
CA PHE A 253 2.07 24.22 -23.89
C PHE A 253 1.66 24.06 -25.35
N ARG A 254 1.96 25.02 -26.25
CA ARG A 254 1.65 24.94 -27.68
C ARG A 254 2.45 23.87 -28.42
N ARG A 255 3.55 23.39 -27.84
CA ARG A 255 4.38 22.34 -28.43
C ARG A 255 3.66 20.98 -28.36
N PRO A 256 3.35 20.33 -29.50
CA PRO A 256 2.64 19.05 -29.48
C PRO A 256 3.45 17.90 -28.87
N ASP A 257 4.78 18.04 -28.90
CA ASP A 257 5.77 17.10 -28.35
C ASP A 257 6.11 17.35 -26.88
N LEU A 258 5.49 18.36 -26.22
CA LEU A 258 5.76 18.65 -24.81
C LEU A 258 5.37 17.46 -23.93
N ASP A 259 6.36 16.93 -23.21
CA ASP A 259 6.20 15.87 -22.24
C ASP A 259 6.83 16.24 -20.88
N LEU A 260 6.51 15.44 -19.86
CA LEU A 260 6.99 15.70 -18.50
C LEU A 260 8.54 15.68 -18.42
N PRO A 261 9.26 14.72 -19.04
CA PRO A 261 10.72 14.73 -19.07
C PRO A 261 11.34 15.98 -19.70
N THR A 262 10.82 16.43 -20.85
CA THR A 262 11.36 17.61 -21.53
C THR A 262 11.13 18.88 -20.73
N LEU A 263 9.95 19.08 -20.14
CA LEU A 263 9.69 20.23 -19.29
C LEU A 263 10.52 20.20 -18.00
N ALA A 264 10.66 19.03 -17.37
CA ALA A 264 11.47 18.88 -16.16
C ALA A 264 12.93 19.26 -16.41
N ALA A 265 13.50 18.77 -17.51
CA ALA A 265 14.86 19.12 -17.90
C ALA A 265 15.03 20.64 -18.16
N HIS A 266 14.01 21.28 -18.73
CA HIS A 266 14.02 22.71 -19.02
C HIS A 266 14.14 23.56 -17.75
N ILE A 267 13.39 23.22 -16.70
CA ILE A 267 13.38 23.93 -15.41
C ILE A 267 14.42 23.39 -14.40
N GLY A 268 15.35 22.52 -14.84
CA GLY A 268 16.42 21.98 -14.00
C GLY A 268 15.97 20.95 -12.94
N LEU A 269 14.85 20.25 -13.17
CA LEU A 269 14.31 19.21 -12.29
C LEU A 269 14.37 17.82 -12.94
N SER A 270 14.32 16.78 -12.11
CA SER A 270 13.99 15.43 -12.58
C SER A 270 12.48 15.33 -12.88
N SER A 271 12.09 14.40 -13.77
CA SER A 271 10.66 14.18 -14.08
C SER A 271 9.83 13.82 -12.84
N HIS A 272 10.44 13.11 -11.87
CA HIS A 272 9.81 12.81 -10.59
C HIS A 272 9.57 14.08 -9.77
N GLN A 273 10.58 14.95 -9.66
CA GLN A 273 10.47 16.23 -8.94
C GLN A 273 9.40 17.14 -9.55
N LEU A 274 9.36 17.28 -10.88
CA LEU A 274 8.33 18.10 -11.52
C LEU A 274 6.93 17.51 -11.34
N SER A 275 6.77 16.19 -11.54
CA SER A 275 5.45 15.56 -11.33
C SER A 275 4.98 15.75 -9.90
N GLU A 276 5.88 15.64 -8.93
CA GLU A 276 5.56 15.83 -7.52
C GLU A 276 5.27 17.28 -7.18
N LEU A 277 6.03 18.24 -7.71
CA LEU A 277 5.79 19.67 -7.56
C LEU A 277 4.37 20.03 -8.02
N ILE A 278 3.97 19.61 -9.23
CA ILE A 278 2.63 19.91 -9.77
C ILE A 278 1.55 19.23 -8.92
N ASN A 279 1.72 17.96 -8.57
CA ASN A 279 0.72 17.24 -7.77
C ASN A 279 0.54 17.84 -6.37
N THR A 280 1.64 18.15 -5.68
CA THR A 280 1.62 18.57 -4.27
C THR A 280 1.31 20.05 -4.10
N ARG A 281 1.75 20.92 -5.03
CA ARG A 281 1.55 22.37 -4.93
C ARG A 281 0.34 22.87 -5.72
N LEU A 282 0.01 22.22 -6.83
CA LEU A 282 -1.10 22.65 -7.71
C LEU A 282 -2.29 21.69 -7.69
N GLY A 283 -2.18 20.53 -7.02
CA GLY A 283 -3.29 19.58 -6.87
C GLY A 283 -3.72 18.88 -8.16
N LYS A 284 -2.87 18.86 -9.19
CA LYS A 284 -3.18 18.32 -10.53
C LYS A 284 -2.03 17.53 -11.13
N GLY A 285 -2.36 16.60 -12.04
CA GLY A 285 -1.37 15.86 -12.82
C GLY A 285 -0.87 16.66 -14.03
N PHE A 286 0.35 16.36 -14.52
CA PHE A 286 1.00 17.06 -15.63
C PHE A 286 0.12 17.16 -16.90
N SER A 287 -0.51 16.07 -17.33
CA SER A 287 -1.36 16.11 -18.54
C SER A 287 -2.56 17.04 -18.37
N ARG A 288 -3.13 17.13 -17.16
CA ARG A 288 -4.24 18.07 -16.90
C ARG A 288 -3.72 19.50 -16.87
N TYR A 289 -2.59 19.73 -16.22
CA TYR A 289 -1.91 21.02 -16.17
C TYR A 289 -1.70 21.61 -17.56
N VAL A 290 -1.12 20.84 -18.49
CA VAL A 290 -0.90 21.30 -19.88
C VAL A 290 -2.23 21.53 -20.61
N ARG A 291 -3.22 20.65 -20.45
CA ARG A 291 -4.52 20.79 -21.13
C ARG A 291 -5.28 22.04 -20.70
N GLU A 292 -5.17 22.45 -19.43
CA GLU A 292 -5.79 23.68 -18.93
C GLU A 292 -5.29 24.89 -19.72
N PHE A 293 -3.97 25.07 -19.86
CA PHE A 293 -3.40 26.15 -20.68
C PHE A 293 -3.79 26.05 -22.17
N ARG A 294 -3.77 24.84 -22.74
CA ARG A 294 -4.17 24.66 -24.15
C ARG A 294 -5.63 25.01 -24.41
N VAL A 295 -6.52 24.69 -23.48
CA VAL A 295 -7.95 24.98 -23.61
C VAL A 295 -8.21 26.47 -23.39
N GLU A 296 -7.58 27.10 -22.41
CA GLU A 296 -7.64 28.54 -22.19
C GLU A 296 -7.22 29.32 -23.45
N ALA A 297 -6.05 29.00 -24.01
CA ALA A 297 -5.60 29.61 -25.28
C ALA A 297 -6.54 29.32 -26.46
N ALA A 298 -7.22 28.16 -26.47
CA ALA A 298 -8.19 27.85 -27.50
C ALA A 298 -9.49 28.66 -27.34
N GLU A 299 -9.95 28.90 -26.11
CA GLU A 299 -11.11 29.76 -25.84
C GLU A 299 -10.89 31.17 -26.38
N ASP A 300 -9.69 31.72 -26.21
CA ASP A 300 -9.30 33.03 -26.75
C ASP A 300 -9.29 33.01 -28.29
N MET A 301 -8.57 32.07 -28.91
CA MET A 301 -8.51 31.96 -30.38
C MET A 301 -9.88 31.72 -31.02
N LEU A 302 -10.78 30.96 -30.38
CA LEU A 302 -12.13 30.73 -30.89
C LEU A 302 -12.97 32.01 -30.94
N GLN A 303 -12.66 33.01 -30.10
CA GLN A 303 -13.33 34.30 -30.03
C GLN A 303 -12.66 35.33 -30.96
N GLU A 304 -11.33 35.37 -30.98
CA GLU A 304 -10.54 36.34 -31.77
C GLU A 304 -10.51 36.01 -33.27
N GLU A 305 -10.61 34.73 -33.64
CA GLU A 305 -10.53 34.28 -35.04
C GLU A 305 -11.81 33.54 -35.49
N PRO A 306 -12.92 34.26 -35.77
CA PRO A 306 -14.19 33.63 -36.17
C PRO A 306 -14.10 32.79 -37.45
N SER A 307 -13.17 33.14 -38.34
CA SER A 307 -12.97 32.47 -39.64
C SER A 307 -12.07 31.22 -39.55
N ALA A 308 -11.26 31.07 -38.51
CA ALA A 308 -10.41 29.90 -38.33
C ALA A 308 -11.25 28.65 -38.10
N SER A 309 -10.87 27.51 -38.67
CA SER A 309 -11.59 26.26 -38.40
C SER A 309 -11.38 25.81 -36.94
N VAL A 310 -12.36 25.14 -36.34
CA VAL A 310 -12.22 24.59 -34.98
C VAL A 310 -11.03 23.62 -34.90
N LEU A 311 -10.80 22.84 -35.96
CA LEU A 311 -9.66 21.94 -36.05
C LEU A 311 -8.33 22.70 -36.05
N SER A 312 -8.20 23.75 -36.87
CA SER A 312 -6.96 24.53 -36.94
C SER A 312 -6.64 25.19 -35.60
N VAL A 313 -7.63 25.71 -34.87
CA VAL A 313 -7.41 26.23 -33.51
C VAL A 313 -6.86 25.15 -32.58
N GLY A 314 -7.47 23.98 -32.55
CA GLY A 314 -6.99 22.86 -31.72
C GLY A 314 -5.54 22.46 -32.04
N MET A 315 -5.14 22.47 -33.31
CA MET A 315 -3.76 22.15 -33.69
C MET A 315 -2.78 23.28 -33.32
N SER A 316 -3.19 24.55 -33.46
CA SER A 316 -2.37 25.73 -33.12
C SER A 316 -2.08 25.87 -31.62
N VAL A 317 -2.91 25.30 -30.75
CA VAL A 317 -2.66 25.25 -29.30
C VAL A 317 -1.97 23.95 -28.87
N GLY A 318 -1.49 23.13 -29.80
CA GLY A 318 -0.63 21.98 -29.51
C GLY A 318 -1.33 20.62 -29.33
N PHE A 319 -2.62 20.49 -29.63
CA PHE A 319 -3.23 19.14 -29.72
C PHE A 319 -2.75 18.42 -30.99
N THR A 320 -2.52 17.12 -30.89
CA THR A 320 -2.09 16.27 -32.02
C THR A 320 -3.26 15.67 -32.81
N SER A 321 -4.47 15.70 -32.26
CA SER A 321 -5.67 15.17 -32.93
C SER A 321 -6.95 15.91 -32.52
N GLN A 322 -7.94 15.88 -33.42
CA GLN A 322 -9.25 16.49 -33.19
C GLN A 322 -9.99 15.84 -32.02
N SER A 323 -9.94 14.52 -31.88
CA SER A 323 -10.63 13.80 -30.79
C SER A 323 -10.09 14.23 -29.43
N THR A 324 -8.76 14.25 -29.26
CA THR A 324 -8.13 14.68 -28.00
C THR A 324 -8.44 16.13 -27.65
N PHE A 325 -8.56 17.00 -28.65
CA PHE A 325 -8.94 18.40 -28.45
C PHE A 325 -10.40 18.51 -27.99
N TYR A 326 -11.34 17.89 -28.70
CA TYR A 326 -12.76 17.97 -28.38
C TYR A 326 -13.09 17.36 -27.01
N GLU A 327 -12.42 16.26 -26.64
CA GLU A 327 -12.57 15.64 -25.32
C GLU A 327 -12.08 16.56 -24.20
N ALA A 328 -10.86 17.08 -24.32
CA ALA A 328 -10.27 17.97 -23.31
C ALA A 328 -11.07 19.27 -23.15
N PHE A 329 -11.47 19.88 -24.26
CA PHE A 329 -12.27 21.10 -24.24
C PHE A 329 -13.62 20.87 -23.55
N ARG A 330 -14.31 19.75 -23.86
CA ARG A 330 -15.59 19.43 -23.20
C ARG A 330 -15.42 19.09 -21.72
N GLU A 331 -14.35 18.38 -21.37
CA GLU A 331 -14.03 18.05 -19.99
C GLU A 331 -13.81 19.31 -19.12
N LEU A 332 -13.09 20.30 -19.65
CA LEU A 332 -12.70 21.50 -18.90
C LEU A 332 -13.76 22.62 -18.96
N THR A 333 -14.45 22.78 -20.07
CA THR A 333 -15.43 23.88 -20.29
C THR A 333 -16.90 23.45 -20.13
N GLY A 334 -17.16 22.14 -20.14
CA GLY A 334 -18.51 21.57 -20.14
C GLY A 334 -19.21 21.54 -21.50
N MET A 335 -18.60 22.06 -22.58
CA MET A 335 -19.20 22.11 -23.92
C MET A 335 -18.20 21.82 -25.03
N THR A 336 -18.66 21.56 -26.25
CA THR A 336 -17.74 21.36 -27.39
C THR A 336 -17.20 22.69 -27.91
N PRO A 337 -16.01 22.73 -28.53
CA PRO A 337 -15.44 23.97 -29.07
C PRO A 337 -16.36 24.69 -30.06
N GLY A 338 -17.10 23.94 -30.88
CA GLY A 338 -18.07 24.50 -31.83
C GLY A 338 -19.30 25.11 -31.15
N GLN A 339 -19.77 24.51 -30.04
CA GLN A 339 -20.84 25.08 -29.22
C GLN A 339 -20.37 26.37 -28.54
N PHE A 340 -19.17 26.34 -27.95
CA PHE A 340 -18.53 27.50 -27.34
C PHE A 340 -18.48 28.68 -28.32
N ARG A 341 -17.94 28.47 -29.52
CA ARG A 341 -17.90 29.50 -30.57
C ARG A 341 -19.28 30.06 -30.90
N LYS A 342 -20.29 29.20 -31.07
CA LYS A 342 -21.64 29.63 -31.43
C LYS A 342 -22.26 30.53 -30.35
N ILE A 343 -22.02 30.23 -29.07
CA ILE A 343 -22.51 31.03 -27.95
C ILE A 343 -21.84 32.40 -27.94
N HIS A 344 -20.51 32.44 -28.05
CA HIS A 344 -19.75 33.70 -27.99
C HIS A 344 -19.93 34.57 -29.24
N ALA A 345 -20.19 33.98 -30.41
CA ALA A 345 -20.56 34.72 -31.62
C ALA A 345 -21.93 35.42 -31.53
N LEU A 346 -22.83 34.96 -30.65
CA LEU A 346 -24.15 35.58 -30.42
C LEU A 346 -24.10 36.70 -29.36
N SER A 347 -22.99 36.82 -28.62
CA SER A 347 -22.81 37.77 -27.52
C SER A 347 -21.89 38.95 -27.87
N ALA A 348 -21.20 38.92 -29.02
CA ALA A 348 -20.41 40.05 -29.50
C ALA A 348 -21.34 41.17 -30.03
N PRO A 349 -21.23 42.42 -29.55
CA PRO A 349 -21.98 43.54 -30.12
C PRO A 349 -21.58 43.75 -31.59
N GLN A 350 -22.57 43.86 -32.47
CA GLN A 350 -22.40 44.16 -33.89
C GLN A 350 -21.80 45.54 -34.14
#